data_AF-A0A7C3LL12-F1
#
_entry.id   AF-A0A7C3LL12-F1
#
_cell.length_a   1.000
_cell.length_b   1.000
_cell.length_c   1.000
_cell.angle_alpha   90.00
_cell.angle_beta   90.00
_cell.angle_gamma   90.00
#
_symmetry.space_group_name_H-M   'P 1'
#
loop_
_entity.id
_entity.type
_entity.pdbx_description
1 polymer ?
#
loop_
_entity_poly.entity_id
_entity_poly.type
_entity_poly.pdbx_seq_one_letter_code
_entity_poly.pdbx_strand_id
1 'polypeptide(L)'
;MTHDVFMTGFGGQGILVIGNLLAYAGIIDGKNVSYYPSYGVEKRGGAANCTVVVSDEEVGSPVIGAPSAGIILNQASFDRHIGRFKPGAFCLLNSSLVEEGANRRDDLDILRLPLNEMAQELGDARMLNMIAIGVYVAKCRPVAFDSLKEALKKVLPERNHRFIPLNVKAIDLGAAQVK
;
A
#
# COMPACT_ATOMS: atom_id res chain seq x y z
N MET A 1 -19.49 -0.95 -5.04
CA MET A 1 -18.19 -0.65 -5.66
C MET A 1 -17.12 -1.51 -4.99
N THR A 2 -16.16 -2.01 -5.77
CA THR A 2 -15.12 -2.91 -5.28
C THR A 2 -13.75 -2.39 -5.72
N HIS A 3 -12.85 -2.27 -4.77
CA HIS A 3 -11.46 -1.89 -4.97
C HIS A 3 -10.55 -3.04 -4.55
N ASP A 4 -9.58 -3.37 -5.40
CA ASP A 4 -8.49 -4.28 -5.04
C ASP A 4 -7.15 -3.55 -5.12
N VAL A 5 -6.22 -3.96 -4.27
CA VAL A 5 -4.84 -3.46 -4.30
C VAL A 5 -3.87 -4.57 -3.98
N PHE A 6 -2.81 -4.66 -4.77
CA PHE A 6 -1.68 -5.54 -4.53
C PHE A 6 -0.47 -4.75 -4.06
N MET A 7 -0.07 -4.98 -2.82
CA MET A 7 1.06 -4.33 -2.16
C MET A 7 2.21 -5.32 -2.09
N THR A 8 3.39 -4.94 -2.58
CA THR A 8 4.56 -5.82 -2.65
C THR A 8 5.85 -5.09 -2.30
N GLY A 9 6.70 -5.77 -1.52
CA GLY A 9 7.94 -5.23 -1.00
C GLY A 9 8.81 -6.31 -0.35
N PHE A 10 9.83 -5.88 0.36
CA PHE A 10 10.61 -6.73 1.26
C PHE A 10 10.06 -6.67 2.68
N GLY A 11 10.28 -7.74 3.44
CA GLY A 11 10.06 -7.75 4.88
C GLY A 11 10.81 -6.58 5.54
N GLY A 12 10.08 -5.76 6.29
CA GLY A 12 10.58 -4.52 6.88
C GLY A 12 10.06 -3.24 6.21
N GLN A 13 9.58 -3.29 4.97
CA GLN A 13 8.96 -2.15 4.29
C GLN A 13 7.49 -1.93 4.68
N GLY A 14 6.97 -2.65 5.68
CA GLY A 14 5.65 -2.38 6.26
C GLY A 14 4.44 -2.77 5.41
N ILE A 15 4.60 -3.64 4.40
CA ILE A 15 3.51 -4.12 3.51
C ILE A 15 2.30 -4.68 4.28
N LEU A 16 2.54 -5.57 5.23
CA LEU A 16 1.46 -6.20 6.01
C LEU A 16 0.78 -5.19 6.94
N VAL A 17 1.52 -4.19 7.43
CA VAL A 17 0.98 -3.15 8.31
C VAL A 17 -0.02 -2.28 7.55
N ILE A 18 0.33 -1.84 6.34
CA ILE A 18 -0.57 -1.00 5.53
C ILE A 18 -1.75 -1.81 4.96
N GLY A 19 -1.55 -3.10 4.68
CA GLY A 19 -2.66 -3.99 4.32
C GLY A 19 -3.67 -4.15 5.45
N ASN A 20 -3.20 -4.39 6.68
CA ASN A 20 -4.06 -4.41 7.86
C ASN A 20 -4.72 -3.05 8.09
N LEU A 21 -3.99 -1.95 7.91
CA LEU A 21 -4.52 -0.59 8.08
C LEU A 21 -5.69 -0.32 7.16
N LEU A 22 -5.53 -0.60 5.86
CA LEU A 22 -6.60 -0.48 4.89
C LEU A 22 -7.78 -1.39 5.23
N ALA A 23 -7.51 -2.61 5.70
CA ALA A 23 -8.54 -3.55 6.05
C ALA A 23 -9.42 -3.07 7.22
N TYR A 24 -8.78 -2.61 8.31
CA TYR A 24 -9.52 -2.02 9.44
C TYR A 24 -10.25 -0.74 9.06
N ALA A 25 -9.67 0.09 8.19
CA ALA A 25 -10.34 1.28 7.67
C ALA A 25 -11.62 0.92 6.90
N GLY A 26 -11.57 -0.12 6.05
CA GLY A 26 -12.75 -0.61 5.33
C GLY A 26 -13.82 -1.16 6.27
N ILE A 27 -13.43 -1.86 7.34
CA ILE A 27 -14.34 -2.34 8.38
C ILE A 27 -15.01 -1.16 9.11
N ILE A 28 -14.25 -0.11 9.45
CA ILE A 28 -14.78 1.12 10.07
C ILE A 28 -15.81 1.79 9.16
N ASP A 29 -15.56 1.81 7.85
CA ASP A 29 -16.49 2.33 6.83
C ASP A 29 -17.70 1.42 6.55
N GLY A 30 -17.85 0.31 7.28
CA GLY A 30 -18.93 -0.66 7.08
C GLY A 30 -18.84 -1.44 5.77
N LYS A 31 -17.64 -1.53 5.17
CA LYS A 31 -17.37 -2.30 3.94
C LYS A 31 -17.04 -3.75 4.25
N ASN A 32 -17.26 -4.61 3.25
CA ASN A 32 -16.74 -5.96 3.22
C ASN A 32 -15.27 -5.92 2.82
N VAL A 33 -14.43 -6.61 3.58
CA VAL A 33 -12.98 -6.57 3.39
C VAL A 33 -12.39 -7.97 3.36
N SER A 34 -11.47 -8.19 2.43
CA SER A 34 -10.59 -9.34 2.46
C SER A 34 -9.13 -8.90 2.57
N TYR A 35 -8.38 -9.53 3.47
CA TYR A 35 -6.96 -9.29 3.70
C TYR A 35 -6.19 -10.59 3.50
N TYR A 36 -5.32 -10.62 2.50
CA TYR A 36 -4.56 -11.80 2.11
C TYR A 36 -3.06 -11.52 2.10
N PRO A 37 -2.34 -11.78 3.20
CA PRO A 37 -0.90 -11.66 3.25
C PRO A 37 -0.22 -12.90 2.67
N SER A 38 0.89 -12.70 1.98
CA SER A 38 1.79 -13.75 1.52
C SER A 38 3.22 -13.29 1.77
N TYR A 39 3.93 -14.00 2.64
CA TYR A 39 5.30 -13.69 3.01
C TYR A 39 6.13 -14.97 3.05
N GLY A 40 7.38 -14.87 2.64
CA GLY A 40 8.29 -16.01 2.67
C GLY A 40 8.78 -16.35 4.08
N VAL A 41 9.28 -17.56 4.24
CA VAL A 41 9.80 -18.10 5.53
C VAL A 41 11.24 -17.65 5.82
N GLU A 42 11.81 -16.77 5.00
CA GLU A 42 13.19 -16.32 5.15
C GLU A 42 13.39 -15.47 6.41
N LYS A 43 14.49 -15.70 7.12
CA LYS A 43 14.77 -15.06 8.42
C LYS A 43 14.92 -13.53 8.33
N ARG A 44 15.27 -12.95 7.17
CA ARG A 44 15.38 -11.49 6.91
C ARG A 44 15.17 -11.17 5.44
N GLY A 45 14.51 -10.04 5.15
CA GLY A 45 14.44 -9.45 3.80
C GLY A 45 13.66 -10.26 2.76
N GLY A 46 12.91 -11.29 3.18
CA GLY A 46 12.08 -12.09 2.28
C GLY A 46 11.00 -11.25 1.58
N ALA A 47 10.45 -11.79 0.48
CA ALA A 47 9.35 -11.14 -0.23
C ALA A 47 8.12 -11.05 0.68
N ALA A 48 7.51 -9.87 0.73
CA ALA A 48 6.29 -9.60 1.47
C ALA A 48 5.25 -9.00 0.52
N ASN A 49 4.15 -9.71 0.36
CA ASN A 49 3.03 -9.37 -0.49
C ASN A 49 1.75 -9.30 0.35
N CYS A 50 0.85 -8.42 -0.03
CA CYS A 50 -0.48 -8.36 0.56
C CYS A 50 -1.48 -7.91 -0.49
N THR A 51 -2.55 -8.68 -0.67
CA THR A 51 -3.73 -8.26 -1.42
C THR A 51 -4.79 -7.82 -0.43
N VAL A 52 -5.39 -6.65 -0.68
CA VAL A 52 -6.58 -6.20 0.05
C VAL A 52 -7.68 -5.90 -0.94
N VAL A 53 -8.88 -6.38 -0.62
CA VAL A 53 -10.11 -6.08 -1.36
C VAL A 53 -11.06 -5.36 -0.41
N VAL A 54 -11.59 -4.22 -0.83
CA VAL A 54 -12.60 -3.43 -0.11
C VAL A 54 -13.83 -3.31 -1.01
N SER A 55 -15.00 -3.70 -0.52
CA SER A 55 -16.20 -3.84 -1.34
C SER A 55 -17.47 -3.45 -0.57
N ASP A 56 -18.43 -2.87 -1.28
CA ASP A 56 -19.80 -2.68 -0.75
C ASP A 56 -20.57 -4.01 -0.63
N GLU A 57 -20.15 -5.03 -1.38
CA GLU A 57 -20.76 -6.36 -1.44
C GLU A 57 -19.81 -7.43 -0.91
N GLU A 58 -20.31 -8.62 -0.64
CA GLU A 58 -19.52 -9.75 -0.14
C GLU A 58 -18.32 -10.05 -1.07
N VAL A 59 -17.15 -10.30 -0.46
CA VAL A 59 -15.92 -10.58 -1.22
C VAL A 59 -15.83 -12.08 -1.50
N GLY A 60 -16.12 -12.47 -2.74
CA GLY A 60 -16.10 -13.88 -3.15
C GLY A 60 -14.72 -14.55 -3.22
N SER A 61 -13.62 -13.77 -3.31
CA SER A 61 -12.26 -14.31 -3.29
C SER A 61 -11.21 -13.30 -2.82
N PRO A 62 -10.26 -13.69 -1.95
CA PRO A 62 -9.08 -12.89 -1.61
C PRO A 62 -8.02 -12.84 -2.73
N VAL A 63 -8.04 -13.79 -3.65
CA VAL A 63 -6.99 -13.96 -4.67
C VAL A 63 -7.39 -13.22 -5.94
N ILE A 64 -6.59 -12.22 -6.29
CA ILE A 64 -6.80 -11.36 -7.46
C ILE A 64 -5.74 -11.68 -8.52
N GLY A 65 -6.20 -12.18 -9.68
CA GLY A 65 -5.33 -12.52 -10.81
C GLY A 65 -4.75 -11.29 -11.52
N ALA A 66 -5.59 -10.27 -11.76
CA ALA A 66 -5.22 -9.04 -12.46
C ALA A 66 -5.62 -7.80 -11.65
N PRO A 67 -4.78 -7.35 -10.69
CA PRO A 67 -5.12 -6.24 -9.80
C PRO A 67 -5.33 -4.92 -10.54
N SER A 68 -6.25 -4.10 -10.02
CA SER A 68 -6.55 -2.75 -10.49
C SER A 68 -5.70 -1.66 -9.87
N ALA A 69 -5.07 -1.94 -8.74
CA ALA A 69 -4.11 -1.03 -8.12
C ALA A 69 -2.90 -1.77 -7.51
N GLY A 70 -1.75 -1.11 -7.48
CA GLY A 70 -0.49 -1.64 -6.98
C GLY A 70 0.31 -0.64 -6.15
N ILE A 71 0.95 -1.13 -5.09
CA ILE A 71 2.02 -0.42 -4.37
C ILE A 71 3.26 -1.30 -4.43
N ILE A 72 4.31 -0.82 -5.11
CA ILE A 72 5.52 -1.61 -5.41
C ILE A 72 6.74 -0.87 -4.85
N LEU A 73 7.37 -1.45 -3.83
CA LEU A 73 8.35 -0.75 -3.00
C LEU A 73 9.82 -1.09 -3.28
N ASN A 74 10.12 -2.06 -4.15
CA ASN A 74 11.49 -2.43 -4.53
C ASN A 74 11.56 -3.06 -5.93
N GLN A 75 12.77 -3.10 -6.49
CA GLN A 75 13.05 -3.62 -7.84
C GLN A 75 12.60 -5.09 -8.04
N ALA A 76 12.96 -6.00 -7.13
CA ALA A 76 12.66 -7.42 -7.30
C ALA A 76 11.15 -7.71 -7.33
N SER A 77 10.39 -6.97 -6.53
CA SER A 77 8.92 -6.98 -6.54
C SER A 77 8.35 -6.41 -7.84
N PHE A 78 8.93 -5.32 -8.35
CA PHE A 78 8.54 -4.73 -9.63
C PHE A 78 8.73 -5.73 -10.77
N ASP A 79 9.95 -6.24 -10.95
CA ASP A 79 10.31 -7.16 -12.03
C ASP A 79 9.43 -8.42 -12.03
N ARG A 80 9.09 -8.91 -10.83
CA ARG A 80 8.28 -10.13 -10.68
C ARG A 80 6.79 -9.91 -10.96
N HIS A 81 6.25 -8.74 -10.63
CA HIS A 81 4.79 -8.58 -10.51
C HIS A 81 4.17 -7.56 -11.46
N ILE A 82 4.93 -6.64 -12.06
CA ILE A 82 4.35 -5.59 -12.92
C ILE A 82 3.55 -6.13 -14.10
N GLY A 83 3.94 -7.29 -14.65
CA GLY A 83 3.26 -7.94 -15.77
C GLY A 83 1.84 -8.42 -15.46
N ARG A 84 1.47 -8.60 -14.18
CA ARG A 84 0.16 -9.17 -13.80
C ARG A 84 -0.97 -8.13 -13.71
N PHE A 85 -0.64 -6.85 -13.65
CA PHE A 85 -1.64 -5.79 -13.49
C PHE A 85 -2.47 -5.63 -14.77
N LYS A 86 -3.77 -5.37 -14.61
CA LYS A 86 -4.66 -5.15 -15.76
C LYS A 86 -4.33 -3.82 -16.46
N PRO A 87 -4.58 -3.68 -17.77
CA PRO A 87 -4.45 -2.40 -18.46
C PRO A 87 -5.26 -1.31 -17.75
N GLY A 88 -4.68 -0.11 -17.62
CA GLY A 88 -5.24 1.03 -16.90
C GLY A 88 -5.18 0.92 -15.37
N ALA A 89 -4.55 -0.12 -14.81
CA ALA A 89 -4.35 -0.20 -13.36
C ALA A 89 -3.45 0.93 -12.86
N PHE A 90 -3.74 1.42 -11.65
CA PHE A 90 -2.91 2.40 -10.97
C PHE A 90 -1.75 1.72 -10.25
N CYS A 91 -0.51 2.16 -10.48
CA CYS A 91 0.66 1.62 -9.77
C CYS A 91 1.49 2.74 -9.15
N LEU A 92 1.65 2.71 -7.83
CA LEU A 92 2.64 3.50 -7.12
C LEU A 92 3.97 2.74 -7.09
N LEU A 93 5.02 3.36 -7.65
CA LEU A 93 6.39 2.85 -7.61
C LEU A 93 7.24 3.70 -6.67
N ASN A 94 8.02 3.04 -5.82
CA ASN A 94 9.08 3.67 -5.06
C ASN A 94 10.29 3.96 -5.98
N SER A 95 10.37 5.16 -6.55
CA SER A 95 11.45 5.52 -7.48
C SER A 95 12.83 5.60 -6.82
N SER A 96 12.90 5.58 -5.49
CA SER A 96 14.18 5.45 -4.77
C SER A 96 14.85 4.09 -4.98
N LEU A 97 14.06 3.05 -5.29
CA LEU A 97 14.52 1.65 -5.34
C LEU A 97 14.04 0.89 -6.58
N VAL A 98 13.27 1.55 -7.46
CA VAL A 98 12.67 0.94 -8.64
C VAL A 98 13.05 1.74 -9.88
N GLU A 99 13.71 1.06 -10.81
CA GLU A 99 13.95 1.48 -12.18
C GLU A 99 13.20 0.54 -13.12
N GLU A 100 12.32 1.09 -13.96
CA GLU A 100 11.42 0.27 -14.76
C GLU A 100 12.13 -0.50 -15.89
N GLY A 101 13.20 0.08 -16.44
CA GLY A 101 14.01 -0.51 -17.49
C GLY A 101 13.18 -1.12 -18.62
N ALA A 102 13.49 -2.38 -18.97
CA ALA A 102 12.80 -3.12 -20.03
C ALA A 102 11.39 -3.60 -19.65
N ASN A 103 11.03 -3.58 -18.35
CA ASN A 103 9.75 -4.03 -17.83
C ASN A 103 8.71 -2.88 -17.74
N ARG A 104 9.05 -1.69 -18.25
CA ARG A 104 8.15 -0.55 -18.33
C ARG A 104 6.89 -0.91 -19.11
N ARG A 105 5.74 -0.45 -18.59
CA ARG A 105 4.43 -0.60 -19.24
C ARG A 105 3.76 0.76 -19.38
N ASP A 106 3.49 1.14 -20.63
CA ASP A 106 2.86 2.43 -20.95
C ASP A 106 1.32 2.39 -20.87
N ASP A 107 0.74 1.21 -20.69
CA ASP A 107 -0.71 1.03 -20.54
C ASP A 107 -1.18 1.06 -19.06
N LEU A 108 -0.29 1.37 -18.12
CA LEU A 108 -0.58 1.51 -16.69
C LEU A 108 -0.57 2.99 -16.27
N ASP A 109 -1.39 3.36 -15.29
CA ASP A 109 -1.34 4.67 -14.64
C ASP A 109 -0.29 4.64 -13.52
N ILE A 110 0.96 4.96 -13.88
CA ILE A 110 2.11 4.85 -12.98
C ILE A 110 2.44 6.19 -12.33
N LEU A 111 2.36 6.25 -11.00
CA LEU A 111 2.90 7.33 -10.18
C LEU A 111 4.23 6.89 -9.55
N ARG A 112 5.27 7.71 -9.73
CA ARG A 112 6.62 7.47 -9.23
C ARG A 112 6.93 8.48 -8.14
N LEU A 113 7.28 8.00 -6.96
CA LEU A 113 7.65 8.87 -5.84
C LEU A 113 8.91 8.36 -5.15
N PRO A 114 9.83 9.27 -4.76
CA PRO A 114 11.04 8.93 -4.01
C PRO A 114 10.66 8.70 -2.53
N LEU A 115 9.98 7.58 -2.24
CA LEU A 115 9.36 7.33 -0.93
C LEU A 115 10.38 7.25 0.21
N ASN A 116 11.61 6.79 -0.09
CA ASN A 116 12.66 6.72 0.92
C ASN A 116 13.11 8.12 1.35
N GLU A 117 13.35 9.01 0.38
CA GLU A 117 13.76 10.39 0.61
C GLU A 117 12.65 11.15 1.33
N MET A 118 11.39 11.02 0.89
CA MET A 118 10.24 11.64 1.55
C MET A 118 10.11 11.18 3.01
N ALA A 119 10.34 9.90 3.31
CA ALA A 119 10.30 9.39 4.67
C ALA A 119 11.47 9.92 5.53
N GLN A 120 12.66 10.08 4.93
CA GLN A 120 13.81 10.69 5.60
C GLN A 120 13.58 12.17 5.92
N GLU A 121 13.02 12.93 4.97
CA GLU A 121 12.65 14.34 5.17
C GLU A 121 11.59 14.52 6.27
N LEU A 122 10.68 13.55 6.41
CA LEU A 122 9.71 13.50 7.51
C LEU A 122 10.36 13.18 8.87
N GLY A 123 11.62 12.74 8.89
CA GLY A 123 12.40 12.45 10.09
C GLY A 123 12.38 10.99 10.54
N ASP A 124 11.73 10.07 9.79
CA ASP A 124 11.73 8.64 10.09
C ASP A 124 11.60 7.81 8.82
N ALA A 125 12.71 7.18 8.41
CA ALA A 125 12.79 6.33 7.23
C ALA A 125 11.78 5.15 7.23
N ARG A 126 11.22 4.80 8.38
CA ARG A 126 10.18 3.75 8.49
C ARG A 126 8.81 4.21 8.00
N MET A 127 8.61 5.50 7.72
CA MET A 127 7.31 6.06 7.34
C MET A 127 6.95 5.88 5.86
N LEU A 128 7.84 5.31 5.04
CA LEU A 128 7.63 5.15 3.60
C LEU A 128 6.30 4.42 3.26
N ASN A 129 5.92 3.44 4.08
CA ASN A 129 4.68 2.67 3.88
C ASN A 129 3.43 3.54 4.15
N MET A 130 3.49 4.41 5.16
CA MET A 130 2.40 5.33 5.50
C MET A 130 2.20 6.39 4.41
N ILE A 131 3.29 6.89 3.83
CA ILE A 131 3.24 7.76 2.65
C ILE A 131 2.58 6.99 1.49
N ALA A 132 3.03 5.76 1.23
CA ALA A 132 2.51 4.95 0.13
C ALA A 132 1.00 4.66 0.23
N ILE A 133 0.51 4.30 1.42
CA ILE A 133 -0.92 4.06 1.60
C ILE A 133 -1.75 5.34 1.51
N GLY A 134 -1.20 6.48 1.96
CA GLY A 134 -1.84 7.80 1.80
C GLY A 134 -2.06 8.17 0.34
N VAL A 135 -1.05 7.93 -0.51
CA VAL A 135 -1.15 8.10 -1.97
C VAL A 135 -2.27 7.22 -2.56
N TYR A 136 -2.27 5.93 -2.21
CA TYR A 136 -3.27 4.99 -2.73
C TYR A 136 -4.70 5.39 -2.33
N VAL A 137 -4.92 5.78 -1.07
CA VAL A 137 -6.25 6.19 -0.61
C VAL A 137 -6.68 7.51 -1.26
N ALA A 138 -5.77 8.46 -1.48
CA ALA A 138 -6.09 9.70 -2.23
C ALA A 138 -6.51 9.42 -3.67
N LYS A 139 -5.77 8.54 -4.36
CA LYS A 139 -5.98 8.22 -5.78
C LYS A 139 -7.22 7.37 -6.01
N CYS A 140 -7.37 6.29 -5.25
CA CYS A 140 -8.38 5.26 -5.51
C CYS A 140 -9.64 5.40 -4.64
N ARG A 141 -9.54 6.14 -3.52
CA ARG A 141 -10.64 6.38 -2.55
C ARG A 141 -11.42 5.13 -2.12
N PRO A 142 -10.75 4.01 -1.77
CA PRO A 142 -11.44 2.79 -1.33
C PRO A 142 -12.11 2.95 0.04
N VAL A 143 -11.62 3.88 0.86
CA VAL A 143 -12.06 4.18 2.24
C VAL A 143 -11.91 5.67 2.52
N ALA A 144 -12.57 6.17 3.56
CA ALA A 144 -12.39 7.53 4.06
C ALA A 144 -11.02 7.71 4.74
N PHE A 145 -10.44 8.90 4.62
CA PHE A 145 -9.17 9.24 5.27
C PHE A 145 -9.26 9.19 6.79
N ASP A 146 -10.38 9.63 7.36
CA ASP A 146 -10.58 9.60 8.82
C ASP A 146 -10.61 8.16 9.34
N SER A 147 -11.26 7.25 8.63
CA SER A 147 -11.29 5.81 8.95
C SER A 147 -9.90 5.18 8.86
N LEU A 148 -9.10 5.58 7.86
CA LEU A 148 -7.70 5.16 7.75
C LEU A 148 -6.85 5.64 8.94
N LYS A 149 -7.03 6.89 9.36
CA LYS A 149 -6.32 7.47 10.52
C LYS A 149 -6.80 6.87 11.83
N GLU A 150 -8.09 6.57 11.97
CA GLU A 150 -8.66 5.91 13.14
C GLU A 150 -8.13 4.46 13.26
N ALA A 151 -8.05 3.75 12.15
CA ALA A 151 -7.53 2.38 12.08
C ALA A 151 -6.10 2.24 12.63
N LEU A 152 -5.30 3.32 12.67
CA LEU A 152 -3.97 3.30 13.29
C LEU A 152 -4.03 2.85 14.76
N LYS A 153 -5.07 3.21 15.51
CA LYS A 153 -5.24 2.80 16.91
C LYS A 153 -5.49 1.29 17.07
N LYS A 154 -6.07 0.66 16.04
CA LYS A 154 -6.36 -0.78 16.00
C LYS A 154 -5.15 -1.60 15.53
N VAL A 155 -4.43 -1.09 14.53
CA VAL A 155 -3.30 -1.80 13.92
C VAL A 155 -2.01 -1.66 14.72
N LEU A 156 -1.78 -0.50 15.34
CA LEU A 156 -0.59 -0.28 16.16
C LEU A 156 -0.86 -0.71 17.61
N PRO A 157 0.07 -1.47 18.24
CA PRO A 157 -0.01 -1.76 19.67
C PRO A 157 -0.05 -0.47 20.49
N GLU A 158 -0.74 -0.47 21.64
CA GLU A 158 -0.92 0.72 22.49
C GLU A 158 0.41 1.42 22.85
N ARG A 159 1.45 0.64 23.16
CA ARG A 159 2.82 1.15 23.42
C ARG A 159 3.42 1.99 22.27
N ASN A 160 2.90 1.82 21.05
CA ASN A 160 3.32 2.53 19.85
C ASN A 160 2.38 3.68 19.47
N HIS A 161 1.30 3.95 20.23
CA HIS A 161 0.34 5.02 19.92
C HIS A 161 0.98 6.42 19.92
N ARG A 162 2.08 6.61 20.65
CA ARG A 162 2.90 7.84 20.58
C ARG A 162 3.39 8.19 19.17
N PHE A 163 3.45 7.22 18.26
CA PHE A 163 3.87 7.43 16.88
C PHE A 163 2.71 7.78 15.94
N ILE A 164 1.45 7.67 16.39
CA ILE A 164 0.27 7.95 15.56
C ILE A 164 0.33 9.34 14.90
N PRO A 165 0.68 10.44 15.62
CA PRO A 165 0.75 11.75 14.99
C PRO A 165 1.72 11.81 13.79
N LEU A 166 2.86 11.10 13.86
CA LEU A 166 3.81 11.04 12.76
C LEU A 166 3.29 10.19 11.60
N ASN A 167 2.62 9.07 11.90
CA ASN A 167 1.99 8.23 10.87
C ASN A 167 0.88 8.99 10.13
N VAL A 168 0.08 9.78 10.85
CA VAL A 168 -0.95 10.65 10.24
C VAL A 168 -0.31 11.68 9.31
N LYS A 169 0.76 12.36 9.74
CA LYS A 169 1.51 13.29 8.88
C LYS A 169 2.07 12.61 7.63
N ALA A 170 2.57 11.39 7.75
CA ALA A 170 3.06 10.60 6.62
C ALA A 170 1.95 10.27 5.61
N ILE A 171 0.78 9.85 6.10
CA ILE A 171 -0.41 9.61 5.27
C ILE A 171 -0.83 10.88 4.54
N ASP A 172 -0.90 12.01 5.24
CA ASP A 172 -1.30 13.30 4.68
C ASP A 172 -0.29 13.79 3.63
N LEU A 173 1.01 13.61 3.88
CA LEU A 173 2.07 13.92 2.92
C LEU A 173 1.92 13.11 1.63
N GLY A 174 1.63 11.80 1.75
CA GLY A 174 1.37 10.93 0.61
C GLY A 174 0.13 11.35 -0.17
N ALA A 175 -0.97 11.64 0.53
CA ALA A 175 -2.22 12.08 -0.09
C ALA A 175 -2.03 13.36 -0.93
N ALA A 176 -1.20 14.29 -0.45
CA ALA A 176 -0.90 15.55 -1.15
C ALA A 176 -0.13 15.38 -2.47
N GLN A 177 0.44 14.20 -2.75
CA GLN A 177 1.16 13.94 -4.01
C GLN A 177 0.24 13.58 -5.18
N VAL A 178 -1.04 13.31 -4.91
CA VAL A 178 -2.03 12.99 -5.94
C VAL A 178 -2.69 14.29 -6.41
N LYS A 179 -2.54 14.59 -7.70
CA LYS A 179 -3.19 15.74 -8.37
C LYS A 179 -4.54 15.35 -8.96
#